data_AF-A0A150RC47-F1
#
_entry.id   AF-A0A150RC47-F1
#
_cell.length_a   1.000
_cell.length_b   1.000
_cell.length_c   1.000
_cell.angle_alpha   90.00
_cell.angle_beta   90.00
_cell.angle_gamma   90.00
#
_symmetry.space_group_name_H-M   'P 1'
#
loop_
_entity.id
_entity.type
_entity.pdbx_description
1 polymer ?
#
loop_
_entity_poly.entity_id
_entity_poly.type
_entity_poly.pdbx_seq_one_letter_code
_entity_poly.pdbx_strand_id
1 'polypeptide(L)'
;MAEVSPAHGEPTRGERGDVERRGLAVLEGSYDEGSFTGVLRQPRSQADLEAARAAVASCPVHALRLSPPAARARSAGALGAPFRTWPRRIEDDVWALGHPSDKNFNATAYFIERPGGGVLVDLPRPSEAVFRFLEEHGGVRWIFLTHRDSVRHHAEFAARFPGCRRILGAADVNLRGDEHNEATGDVEVQLRDRPGPMTLEGAPLADAELAGAELAVFSQPGHTAGSICLLYRGRFLFTGDHLAYSRRLGHITAFRLQCWDDWERQTRSVRRLAALAEAGHLRFTWLLPGHGEWHRLEGDGGARATASELQRTVAWMERQAPGHVPRHRFVPWVQSRTSPRSLLARAVRAIGGEGPGSEVWVLPRAVRAHVPDHRPEKDAPALL
;
A
#
# COMPACT_ATOMS: atom_id res chain seq x y z
N MET A 1 2.53 6.39 -2.56
CA MET A 1 3.89 6.06 -3.04
C MET A 1 3.78 5.46 -4.42
N ALA A 2 4.63 5.88 -5.36
CA ALA A 2 4.66 5.27 -6.68
C ALA A 2 5.19 3.84 -6.58
N GLU A 3 4.63 2.97 -7.39
CA GLU A 3 4.99 1.58 -7.55
C GLU A 3 6.49 1.46 -7.85
N VAL A 4 7.29 0.99 -6.89
CA VAL A 4 8.73 0.79 -7.08
C VAL A 4 8.98 -0.70 -7.33
N SER A 5 8.74 -1.11 -8.57
CA SER A 5 8.97 -2.47 -9.03
C SER A 5 9.96 -2.42 -10.22
N PRO A 6 11.03 -3.23 -10.21
CA PRO A 6 12.09 -3.15 -11.22
C PRO A 6 11.56 -3.39 -12.63
N ALA A 7 12.26 -2.81 -13.59
CA ALA A 7 12.09 -3.10 -15.00
C ALA A 7 12.66 -4.47 -15.36
N HIS A 8 11.85 -5.52 -15.23
CA HIS A 8 12.02 -6.74 -16.01
C HIS A 8 10.76 -7.00 -16.84
N GLY A 9 10.46 -6.04 -17.72
CA GLY A 9 9.80 -6.35 -18.99
C GLY A 9 10.89 -6.72 -19.98
N GLU A 10 10.64 -7.67 -20.87
CA GLU A 10 11.60 -8.01 -21.92
C GLU A 10 12.02 -6.74 -22.67
N PRO A 11 13.33 -6.52 -22.88
CA PRO A 11 13.79 -5.41 -23.70
C PRO A 11 13.38 -5.70 -25.15
N THR A 12 12.52 -4.88 -25.72
CA THR A 12 12.49 -4.76 -27.19
C THR A 12 13.80 -4.10 -27.58
N ARG A 13 14.74 -4.89 -28.12
CA ARG A 13 16.04 -4.41 -28.60
C ARG A 13 15.82 -3.34 -29.68
N GLY A 14 16.16 -2.10 -29.38
CA GLY A 14 16.49 -1.12 -30.41
C GLY A 14 17.82 -1.50 -31.06
N GLU A 15 18.01 -1.13 -32.33
CA GLU A 15 19.15 -1.49 -33.19
C GLU A 15 20.54 -1.10 -32.65
N ARG A 16 20.63 -0.42 -31.50
CA ARG A 16 21.87 0.05 -30.86
C ARG A 16 22.11 -0.40 -29.41
N GLY A 17 21.28 -1.30 -28.86
CA GLY A 17 21.53 -1.87 -27.52
C GLY A 17 21.23 -0.94 -26.33
N ASP A 18 20.75 0.29 -26.56
CA ASP A 18 20.23 1.16 -25.51
C ASP A 18 18.79 0.78 -25.13
N VAL A 19 18.51 0.73 -23.82
CA VAL A 19 17.17 0.54 -23.28
C VAL A 19 16.38 1.84 -23.45
N GLU A 20 15.58 1.96 -24.51
CA GLU A 20 14.63 3.07 -24.65
C GLU A 20 13.57 2.98 -23.55
N ARG A 21 13.75 3.78 -22.47
CA ARG A 21 12.70 4.03 -21.48
C ARG A 21 11.63 4.90 -22.11
N ARG A 22 10.68 4.33 -22.84
CA ARG A 22 9.48 5.05 -23.28
C ARG A 22 8.57 5.29 -22.07
N GLY A 23 8.84 6.36 -21.33
CA GLY A 23 7.90 6.90 -20.35
C GLY A 23 6.61 7.36 -21.06
N LEU A 24 5.49 7.33 -20.35
CA LEU A 24 4.27 7.96 -20.84
C LEU A 24 4.54 9.46 -21.07
N ALA A 25 4.11 10.01 -22.20
CA ALA A 25 4.23 11.44 -22.45
C ALA A 25 3.35 12.21 -21.44
N VAL A 26 4.01 12.96 -20.55
CA VAL A 26 3.38 13.84 -19.56
C VAL A 26 3.43 15.29 -20.05
N LEU A 27 2.52 16.13 -19.56
CA LEU A 27 2.49 17.56 -19.87
C LEU A 27 3.80 18.23 -19.40
N GLU A 28 4.35 19.08 -20.24
CA GLU A 28 5.53 19.89 -19.92
C GLU A 28 5.27 20.73 -18.66
N GLY A 29 6.26 20.81 -17.77
CA GLY A 29 6.16 21.50 -16.48
C GLY A 29 5.25 20.83 -15.44
N SER A 30 4.72 19.63 -15.71
CA SER A 30 3.90 18.88 -14.74
C SER A 30 4.67 17.82 -13.95
N TYR A 31 5.98 17.72 -14.16
CA TYR A 31 6.88 16.79 -13.49
C TYR A 31 8.25 17.45 -13.28
N ASP A 32 8.96 17.03 -12.24
CA ASP A 32 10.39 17.33 -12.08
C ASP A 32 11.22 16.14 -12.56
N GLU A 33 12.43 16.38 -13.08
CA GLU A 33 13.32 15.31 -13.52
C GLU A 33 13.71 14.43 -12.32
N GLY A 34 13.38 13.13 -12.40
CA GLY A 34 13.54 12.18 -11.28
C GLY A 34 12.33 12.07 -10.34
N SER A 35 11.27 12.85 -10.54
CA SER A 35 10.00 12.69 -9.83
C SER A 35 9.18 11.52 -10.36
N PHE A 36 8.37 10.92 -9.48
CA PHE A 36 7.57 9.72 -9.77
C PHE A 36 6.16 10.01 -10.32
N THR A 37 5.85 11.27 -10.63
CA THR A 37 4.51 11.74 -10.96
C THR A 37 4.53 12.80 -12.06
N GLY A 38 3.59 12.72 -13.00
CA GLY A 38 3.35 13.75 -14.02
C GLY A 38 1.90 13.70 -14.49
N VAL A 39 1.40 14.82 -15.04
CA VAL A 39 0.01 14.92 -15.50
C VAL A 39 -0.06 14.58 -16.99
N LEU A 40 -0.87 13.59 -17.38
CA LEU A 40 -1.00 13.19 -18.79
C LEU A 40 -1.86 14.18 -19.60
N ARG A 41 -2.93 14.71 -18.99
CA ARG A 41 -3.85 15.67 -19.63
C ARG A 41 -4.60 16.51 -18.59
N GLN A 42 -4.98 17.73 -18.97
CA GLN A 42 -5.88 18.57 -18.17
C GLN A 42 -7.36 18.13 -18.30
N PRO A 43 -8.22 18.37 -17.28
CA PRO A 43 -9.66 18.09 -17.36
C PRO A 43 -10.35 18.83 -18.51
N ARG A 44 -11.22 18.13 -19.28
CA ARG A 44 -11.94 18.71 -20.44
C ARG A 44 -13.46 18.72 -20.27
N SER A 45 -13.96 18.07 -19.23
CA SER A 45 -15.38 17.93 -18.93
C SER A 45 -15.64 18.14 -17.44
N GLN A 46 -16.92 18.29 -17.07
CA GLN A 46 -17.33 18.33 -15.66
C GLN A 46 -16.96 17.04 -14.94
N ALA A 47 -17.13 15.89 -15.59
CA ALA A 47 -16.74 14.58 -15.05
C ALA A 47 -15.22 14.48 -14.85
N ASP A 48 -14.40 14.96 -15.80
CA ASP A 48 -12.94 15.00 -15.60
C ASP A 48 -12.56 15.91 -14.43
N LEU A 49 -13.25 17.04 -14.27
CA LEU A 49 -12.99 17.98 -13.18
C LEU A 49 -13.32 17.36 -11.81
N GLU A 50 -14.43 16.62 -11.72
CA GLU A 50 -14.80 15.87 -10.52
C GLU A 50 -13.80 14.75 -10.22
N ALA A 51 -13.38 13.99 -11.24
CA ALA A 51 -12.35 12.95 -11.10
C ALA A 51 -11.00 13.55 -10.65
N ALA A 52 -10.58 14.68 -11.21
CA ALA A 52 -9.37 15.38 -10.81
C ALA A 52 -9.45 15.88 -9.36
N ARG A 53 -10.61 16.41 -8.94
CA ARG A 53 -10.84 16.87 -7.56
C ARG A 53 -10.80 15.71 -6.56
N ALA A 54 -11.40 14.59 -6.92
CA ALA A 54 -11.33 13.36 -6.13
C ALA A 54 -9.88 12.87 -6.00
N ALA A 55 -9.10 12.92 -7.09
CA ALA A 55 -7.69 12.56 -7.09
C ALA A 55 -6.82 13.51 -6.25
N VAL A 56 -7.08 14.82 -6.26
CA VAL A 56 -6.41 15.79 -5.37
C VAL A 56 -6.74 15.52 -3.91
N ALA A 57 -8.02 15.26 -3.60
CA ALA A 57 -8.48 14.98 -2.24
C ALA A 57 -7.88 13.68 -1.68
N SER A 58 -7.70 12.66 -2.53
CA SER A 58 -7.06 11.41 -2.15
C SER A 58 -5.55 11.43 -2.31
N CYS A 59 -4.95 12.52 -2.83
CA CYS A 59 -3.52 12.58 -3.11
C CYS A 59 -2.73 12.61 -1.80
N PRO A 60 -2.05 11.52 -1.45
CA PRO A 60 -1.48 11.33 -0.12
C PRO A 60 -0.35 12.33 0.19
N VAL A 61 0.42 12.68 -0.83
CA VAL A 61 1.62 13.51 -0.71
C VAL A 61 1.38 14.93 -1.23
N HIS A 62 0.12 15.29 -1.51
CA HIS A 62 -0.25 16.58 -2.10
C HIS A 62 0.52 16.93 -3.40
N ALA A 63 0.90 15.91 -4.18
CA ALA A 63 1.58 16.07 -5.46
C ALA A 63 0.65 16.62 -6.55
N LEU A 64 -0.65 16.32 -6.46
CA LEU A 64 -1.67 16.85 -7.38
C LEU A 64 -2.21 18.17 -6.85
N ARG A 65 -2.27 19.18 -7.73
CA ARG A 65 -2.86 20.49 -7.44
C ARG A 65 -3.85 20.86 -8.53
N LEU A 66 -4.98 21.43 -8.13
CA LEU A 66 -5.96 22.02 -9.02
C LEU A 66 -6.00 23.52 -8.77
N SER A 67 -5.53 24.30 -9.75
CA SER A 67 -5.65 25.76 -9.74
C SER A 67 -6.85 26.16 -10.59
N PRO A 68 -7.77 27.01 -10.09
CA PRO A 68 -8.86 27.52 -10.92
C PRO A 68 -8.28 28.36 -12.08
N PRO A 69 -8.87 28.28 -13.29
CA PRO A 69 -8.52 29.21 -14.37
C PRO A 69 -8.80 30.64 -13.92
N ALA A 70 -7.92 31.59 -14.27
CA ALA A 70 -8.04 33.01 -13.92
C ALA A 70 -9.43 33.61 -14.24
N ALA A 71 -10.14 33.08 -15.23
CA ALA A 71 -11.46 33.53 -15.67
C ALA A 71 -12.67 32.91 -14.92
N ARG A 72 -12.48 31.89 -14.07
CA ARG A 72 -13.59 31.08 -13.48
C ARG A 72 -13.69 31.13 -11.94
N ALA A 73 -13.05 32.10 -11.29
CA ALA A 73 -13.11 32.26 -9.83
C ALA A 73 -14.55 32.37 -9.25
N ARG A 74 -15.55 32.69 -10.08
CA ARG A 74 -16.96 32.89 -9.65
C ARG A 74 -17.81 31.62 -9.58
N SER A 75 -17.34 30.45 -10.05
CA SER A 75 -18.10 29.19 -9.97
C SER A 75 -17.59 28.21 -8.90
N ALA A 76 -16.61 28.61 -8.08
CA ALA A 76 -16.07 27.80 -6.99
C ALA A 76 -17.14 27.36 -5.96
N GLY A 77 -18.22 28.14 -5.80
CA GLY A 77 -19.34 27.81 -4.91
C GLY A 77 -20.25 26.67 -5.39
N ALA A 78 -20.34 26.40 -6.69
CA ALA A 78 -21.23 25.37 -7.24
C ALA A 78 -20.71 23.93 -7.03
N LEU A 79 -19.40 23.79 -6.86
CA LEU A 79 -18.71 22.50 -6.90
C LEU A 79 -18.46 21.87 -5.52
N GLY A 80 -18.71 22.59 -4.42
CA GLY A 80 -18.56 22.10 -3.04
C GLY A 80 -17.13 21.76 -2.61
N ALA A 81 -16.95 21.00 -1.53
CA ALA A 81 -15.62 20.53 -1.09
C ALA A 81 -15.09 19.39 -2.01
N PRO A 82 -13.78 19.32 -2.30
CA PRO A 82 -13.20 18.24 -3.12
C PRO A 82 -13.34 16.84 -2.49
N PHE A 83 -13.67 16.77 -1.20
CA PHE A 83 -13.99 15.53 -0.48
C PHE A 83 -15.44 15.05 -0.64
N ARG A 84 -16.29 15.71 -1.43
CA ARG A 84 -17.70 15.26 -1.62
C ARG A 84 -17.85 13.83 -2.15
N THR A 85 -16.81 13.29 -2.79
CA THR A 85 -16.78 11.93 -3.34
C THR A 85 -16.15 10.91 -2.39
N TRP A 86 -15.84 11.32 -1.15
CA TRP A 86 -15.19 10.49 -0.13
C TRP A 86 -16.01 10.49 1.18
N PRO A 87 -16.05 9.36 1.92
CA PRO A 87 -15.62 8.02 1.53
C PRO A 87 -16.25 7.48 0.23
N ARG A 88 -15.51 6.64 -0.50
CA ARG A 88 -15.93 6.09 -1.79
C ARG A 88 -16.28 4.60 -1.64
N ARG A 89 -17.50 4.23 -2.01
CA ARG A 89 -17.92 2.82 -2.09
C ARG A 89 -17.16 2.13 -3.22
N ILE A 90 -16.56 0.98 -2.93
CA ILE A 90 -15.89 0.10 -3.89
C ILE A 90 -16.96 -0.72 -4.60
N GLU A 91 -17.58 -1.60 -3.82
CA GLU A 91 -18.62 -2.53 -4.21
C GLU A 91 -19.20 -3.10 -2.91
N ASP A 92 -20.48 -3.50 -2.94
CA ASP A 92 -21.21 -4.01 -1.78
C ASP A 92 -20.99 -3.11 -0.55
N ASP A 93 -20.67 -3.70 0.60
CA ASP A 93 -20.53 -3.03 1.89
C ASP A 93 -19.11 -2.47 2.15
N VAL A 94 -18.28 -2.37 1.10
CA VAL A 94 -16.86 -1.98 1.24
C VAL A 94 -16.62 -0.56 0.76
N TRP A 95 -15.99 0.24 1.59
CA TRP A 95 -15.65 1.64 1.36
C TRP A 95 -14.15 1.87 1.47
N ALA A 96 -13.58 2.72 0.63
CA ALA A 96 -12.32 3.40 0.94
C ALA A 96 -12.61 4.78 1.54
N LEU A 97 -11.94 5.08 2.64
CA LEU A 97 -12.28 6.25 3.46
C LEU A 97 -11.66 7.56 2.96
N GLY A 98 -10.61 7.49 2.14
CA GLY A 98 -9.83 8.68 1.79
C GLY A 98 -9.06 9.23 3.00
N HIS A 99 -8.68 10.52 2.95
CA HIS A 99 -7.94 11.19 4.02
C HIS A 99 -6.73 10.40 4.54
N PRO A 100 -5.81 9.96 3.68
CA PRO A 100 -4.68 9.15 4.13
C PRO A 100 -3.82 9.94 5.12
N SER A 101 -3.27 9.25 6.13
CA SER A 101 -2.38 9.90 7.10
C SER A 101 -0.93 9.72 6.70
N ASP A 102 -0.20 10.83 6.63
CA ASP A 102 1.25 10.89 6.50
C ASP A 102 1.99 10.12 7.61
N LYS A 103 1.39 9.99 8.80
CA LYS A 103 1.91 9.15 9.87
C LYS A 103 1.82 7.64 9.58
N ASN A 104 0.88 7.21 8.74
CA ASN A 104 0.72 5.83 8.25
C ASN A 104 1.25 5.71 6.81
N PHE A 105 2.28 6.47 6.45
CA PHE A 105 2.89 6.52 5.10
C PHE A 105 1.92 6.87 3.97
N ASN A 106 0.74 7.36 4.35
CA ASN A 106 -0.41 7.62 3.52
C ASN A 106 -1.01 6.37 2.87
N ALA A 107 -1.02 5.25 3.61
CA ALA A 107 -1.80 4.08 3.24
C ALA A 107 -3.29 4.43 3.12
N THR A 108 -3.96 3.72 2.20
CA THR A 108 -5.40 3.74 2.03
C THR A 108 -6.04 2.89 3.11
N ALA A 109 -6.98 3.48 3.85
CA ALA A 109 -7.79 2.76 4.83
C ALA A 109 -9.16 2.41 4.26
N TYR A 110 -9.70 1.29 4.72
CA TYR A 110 -10.97 0.76 4.25
C TYR A 110 -11.94 0.56 5.40
N PHE A 111 -13.24 0.55 5.08
CA PHE A 111 -14.29 0.23 6.02
C PHE A 111 -15.24 -0.80 5.42
N ILE A 112 -15.50 -1.86 6.19
CA ILE A 112 -16.49 -2.87 5.89
C ILE A 112 -17.70 -2.60 6.78
N GLU A 113 -18.79 -2.16 6.16
CA GLU A 113 -20.07 -1.91 6.83
C GLU A 113 -20.76 -3.24 7.16
N ARG A 114 -21.17 -3.44 8.41
CA ARG A 114 -21.77 -4.70 8.87
C ARG A 114 -22.85 -4.45 9.93
N PRO A 115 -23.97 -5.21 9.90
CA PRO A 115 -25.03 -5.08 10.92
C PRO A 115 -24.57 -5.29 12.36
N GLY A 116 -23.52 -6.10 12.57
CA GLY A 116 -22.94 -6.39 13.88
C GLY A 116 -21.80 -5.44 14.30
N GLY A 117 -21.68 -4.28 13.66
CA GLY A 117 -20.59 -3.31 13.80
C GLY A 117 -19.49 -3.52 12.76
N GLY A 118 -19.02 -2.42 12.18
CA GLY A 118 -18.11 -2.44 11.04
C GLY A 118 -16.67 -2.82 11.37
N VAL A 119 -15.90 -3.10 10.32
CA VAL A 119 -14.46 -3.41 10.40
C VAL A 119 -13.70 -2.29 9.71
N LEU A 120 -12.94 -1.53 10.49
CA LEU A 120 -12.00 -0.52 10.00
C LEU A 120 -10.66 -1.21 9.71
N VAL A 121 -10.26 -1.28 8.45
CA VAL A 121 -9.01 -1.91 7.99
C VAL A 121 -7.98 -0.82 7.76
N ASP A 122 -6.91 -0.85 8.58
CA ASP A 122 -5.95 0.24 8.75
C ASP A 122 -6.62 1.58 9.07
N LEU A 123 -5.84 2.66 9.19
CA LEU A 123 -6.32 3.91 9.80
C LEU A 123 -6.06 5.13 8.91
N PRO A 124 -7.12 5.89 8.55
CA PRO A 124 -6.96 7.17 7.88
C PRO A 124 -6.52 8.23 8.91
N ARG A 125 -6.29 9.46 8.44
CA ARG A 125 -6.12 10.61 9.33
C ARG A 125 -7.44 10.84 10.11
N PRO A 126 -7.39 10.91 11.45
CA PRO A 126 -8.55 11.26 12.27
C PRO A 126 -9.15 12.59 11.85
N SER A 127 -10.48 12.63 11.74
CA SER A 127 -11.24 13.84 11.51
C SER A 127 -12.70 13.62 11.88
N GLU A 128 -13.38 14.70 12.27
CA GLU A 128 -14.81 14.63 12.60
C GLU A 128 -15.66 14.13 11.43
N ALA A 129 -15.27 14.45 10.19
CA ALA A 129 -15.96 13.95 9.00
C ALA A 129 -15.86 12.41 8.86
N VAL A 130 -14.68 11.84 9.12
CA VAL A 130 -14.48 10.38 9.12
C VAL A 130 -15.24 9.73 10.27
N PHE A 131 -15.18 10.31 11.47
CA PHE A 131 -15.87 9.74 12.63
C PHE A 131 -17.39 9.73 12.44
N ARG A 132 -17.97 10.84 12.02
CA ARG A 132 -19.42 10.91 11.73
C ARG A 132 -19.83 9.91 10.65
N PHE A 133 -19.06 9.80 9.57
CA PHE A 133 -19.33 8.80 8.53
C PHE A 133 -19.37 7.38 9.12
N LEU A 134 -18.37 7.01 9.92
CA LEU A 134 -18.30 5.68 10.52
C LEU A 134 -19.49 5.42 11.47
N GLU A 135 -19.92 6.41 12.25
CA GLU A 135 -21.12 6.30 13.10
C GLU A 135 -22.40 6.12 12.31
N GLU A 136 -22.59 6.92 11.26
CA GLU A 136 -23.75 6.85 10.37
C GLU A 136 -23.83 5.48 9.67
N HIS A 137 -22.71 4.77 9.51
CA HIS A 137 -22.61 3.45 8.90
C HIS A 137 -22.43 2.31 9.93
N GLY A 138 -23.01 2.48 11.12
CA GLY A 138 -23.13 1.41 12.12
C GLY A 138 -21.96 1.30 13.11
N GLY A 139 -21.03 2.25 13.08
CA GLY A 139 -19.88 2.31 13.99
C GLY A 139 -18.80 1.27 13.71
N VAL A 140 -17.74 1.30 14.52
CA VAL A 140 -16.59 0.41 14.40
C VAL A 140 -16.60 -0.61 15.55
N ARG A 141 -16.67 -1.90 15.21
CA ARG A 141 -16.47 -2.99 16.18
C ARG A 141 -15.05 -3.54 16.15
N TRP A 142 -14.43 -3.52 14.98
CA TRP A 142 -13.10 -4.07 14.78
C TRP A 142 -12.19 -3.05 14.13
N ILE A 143 -10.99 -2.89 14.67
CA ILE A 143 -9.90 -2.16 14.02
C ILE A 143 -8.86 -3.21 13.63
N PHE A 144 -8.81 -3.54 12.34
CA PHE A 144 -7.89 -4.53 11.78
C PHE A 144 -6.64 -3.83 11.27
N LEU A 145 -5.52 -3.95 12.00
CA LEU A 145 -4.24 -3.35 11.64
C LEU A 145 -3.42 -4.40 10.89
N THR A 146 -3.20 -4.16 9.59
CA THR A 146 -2.59 -5.16 8.69
C THR A 146 -1.12 -5.42 9.03
N HIS A 147 -0.41 -4.41 9.53
CA HIS A 147 1.00 -4.48 9.91
C HIS A 147 1.43 -3.26 10.76
N ARG A 148 2.60 -3.34 11.39
CA ARG A 148 3.13 -2.30 12.31
C ARG A 148 3.29 -0.90 11.70
N ASP A 149 3.37 -0.76 10.37
CA ASP A 149 3.54 0.55 9.74
C ASP A 149 2.20 1.32 9.61
N SER A 150 1.06 0.64 9.85
CA SER A 150 -0.30 1.19 9.70
C SER A 150 -1.03 1.39 11.03
N VAL A 151 -0.30 1.47 12.15
CA VAL A 151 -0.87 1.48 13.51
C VAL A 151 -1.11 2.88 14.08
N ARG A 152 -0.62 3.97 13.45
CA ARG A 152 -0.80 5.31 14.02
C ARG A 152 -2.28 5.66 14.08
N HIS A 153 -2.66 6.37 15.14
CA HIS A 153 -4.03 6.77 15.49
C HIS A 153 -4.92 5.66 16.08
N HIS A 154 -4.40 4.45 16.29
CA HIS A 154 -5.23 3.33 16.80
C HIS A 154 -5.91 3.64 18.13
N ALA A 155 -5.20 4.31 19.05
CA ALA A 155 -5.74 4.73 20.34
C ALA A 155 -6.84 5.81 20.20
N GLU A 156 -6.70 6.73 19.24
CA GLU A 156 -7.69 7.80 19.00
C GLU A 156 -9.00 7.22 18.45
N PHE A 157 -8.91 6.28 17.49
CA PHE A 157 -10.08 5.55 17.00
C PHE A 157 -10.70 4.67 18.08
N ALA A 158 -9.90 3.98 18.90
CA ALA A 158 -10.41 3.18 20.01
C ALA A 158 -11.14 4.02 21.07
N ALA A 159 -10.63 5.23 21.37
CA ALA A 159 -11.31 6.18 22.25
C ALA A 159 -12.62 6.69 21.64
N ARG A 160 -12.66 6.89 20.32
CA ARG A 160 -13.86 7.36 19.60
C ARG A 160 -14.96 6.31 19.48
N PHE A 161 -14.58 5.04 19.43
CA PHE A 161 -15.49 3.88 19.34
C PHE A 161 -15.26 2.92 20.52
N PRO A 162 -15.76 3.27 21.73
CA PRO A 162 -15.60 2.43 22.91
C PRO A 162 -16.15 1.03 22.70
N GLY A 163 -15.38 0.02 23.12
CA GLY A 163 -15.75 -1.39 22.94
C GLY A 163 -15.36 -1.99 21.59
N CYS A 164 -14.83 -1.20 20.66
CA CYS A 164 -14.13 -1.78 19.51
C CYS A 164 -12.90 -2.55 19.97
N ARG A 165 -12.51 -3.57 19.19
CA ARG A 165 -11.33 -4.39 19.46
C ARG A 165 -10.32 -4.20 18.34
N ARG A 166 -9.10 -3.85 18.71
CA ARG A 166 -7.96 -3.75 17.79
C ARG A 166 -7.36 -5.14 17.60
N ILE A 167 -6.93 -5.40 16.38
CA ILE A 167 -6.30 -6.65 15.96
C ILE A 167 -4.98 -6.29 15.31
N LEU A 168 -3.91 -6.97 15.71
CA LEU A 168 -2.58 -6.85 15.11
C LEU A 168 -1.89 -8.22 15.14
N GLY A 169 -1.01 -8.52 14.18
CA GLY A 169 -0.16 -9.69 14.29
C GLY A 169 0.80 -9.57 15.47
N ALA A 170 0.90 -10.61 16.29
CA ALA A 170 1.65 -10.61 17.54
C ALA A 170 3.14 -10.26 17.35
N ALA A 171 3.73 -10.64 16.21
CA ALA A 171 5.14 -10.33 15.89
C ALA A 171 5.37 -8.86 15.50
N ASP A 172 4.29 -8.09 15.28
CA ASP A 172 4.32 -6.66 15.00
C ASP A 172 3.93 -5.82 16.23
N VAL A 173 3.58 -6.46 17.35
CA VAL A 173 3.27 -5.78 18.61
C VAL A 173 4.52 -5.10 19.14
N ASN A 174 4.37 -3.82 19.48
CA ASN A 174 5.43 -2.99 20.01
C ASN A 174 5.07 -2.54 21.43
N LEU A 175 5.88 -2.93 22.41
CA LEU A 175 5.63 -2.59 23.81
C LEU A 175 5.95 -1.12 24.12
N ARG A 176 6.77 -0.45 23.31
CA ARG A 176 7.19 0.93 23.53
C ARG A 176 7.16 1.71 22.23
N GLY A 177 6.36 2.77 22.19
CA GLY A 177 6.35 3.69 21.06
C GLY A 177 7.69 4.43 20.90
N ASP A 178 7.98 4.79 19.66
CA ASP A 178 9.07 5.69 19.30
C ASP A 178 8.58 6.69 18.22
N GLU A 179 9.50 7.49 17.68
CA GLU A 179 9.18 8.49 16.64
C GLU A 179 8.55 7.86 15.38
N HIS A 180 8.79 6.57 15.12
CA HIS A 180 8.37 5.88 13.91
C HIS A 180 7.32 4.77 14.13
N ASN A 181 7.09 4.32 15.36
CA ASN A 181 6.12 3.28 15.71
C ASN A 181 5.30 3.66 16.95
N GLU A 182 4.01 3.31 17.00
CA GLU A 182 3.20 3.44 18.24
C GLU A 182 3.50 2.31 19.22
N ALA A 183 3.16 2.54 20.49
CA ALA A 183 2.94 1.43 21.41
C ALA A 183 1.63 0.73 21.03
N THR A 184 1.68 -0.60 20.93
CA THR A 184 0.54 -1.46 20.58
C THR A 184 0.42 -2.66 21.53
N GLY A 185 1.14 -2.64 22.66
CA GLY A 185 1.07 -3.69 23.68
C GLY A 185 -0.31 -3.83 24.33
N ASP A 186 -1.16 -2.80 24.22
CA ASP A 186 -2.53 -2.75 24.73
C ASP A 186 -3.59 -3.22 23.71
N VAL A 187 -3.18 -3.60 22.49
CA VAL A 187 -4.09 -4.13 21.47
C VAL A 187 -4.78 -5.40 21.95
N GLU A 188 -6.11 -5.46 21.81
CA GLU A 188 -6.97 -6.48 22.42
C GLU A 188 -6.78 -7.87 21.82
N VAL A 189 -6.42 -7.96 20.53
CA VAL A 189 -6.19 -9.23 19.84
C VAL A 189 -4.82 -9.23 19.16
N GLN A 190 -3.94 -10.08 19.65
CA GLN A 190 -2.59 -10.25 19.12
C GLN A 190 -2.49 -11.62 18.44
N LEU A 191 -2.61 -11.64 17.11
CA LEU A 191 -2.72 -12.87 16.32
C LEU A 191 -1.35 -13.51 16.10
N ARG A 192 -1.17 -14.76 16.55
CA ARG A 192 0.09 -15.48 16.32
C ARG A 192 0.19 -15.95 14.87
N ASP A 193 1.42 -15.96 14.36
CA ASP A 193 1.71 -16.52 13.03
C ASP A 193 1.32 -18.00 12.99
N ARG A 194 0.58 -18.39 11.96
CA ARG A 194 0.18 -19.77 11.68
C ARG A 194 -0.07 -20.01 10.20
N PRO A 195 0.07 -21.25 9.71
CA PRO A 195 -0.07 -21.53 8.28
C PRO A 195 -1.50 -21.38 7.73
N GLY A 196 -2.50 -21.81 8.50
CA GLY A 196 -3.90 -21.84 8.07
C GLY A 196 -4.70 -20.58 8.45
N PRO A 197 -5.91 -20.42 7.88
CA PRO A 197 -6.78 -19.29 8.16
C PRO A 197 -7.29 -19.30 9.61
N MET A 198 -7.74 -18.13 10.06
CA MET A 198 -8.29 -17.95 11.40
C MET A 198 -9.39 -16.89 11.44
N THR A 199 -10.17 -16.89 12.51
CA THR A 199 -11.13 -15.80 12.79
C THR A 199 -10.40 -14.52 13.21
N LEU A 200 -11.14 -13.41 13.32
CA LEU A 200 -10.61 -12.15 13.84
C LEU A 200 -10.01 -12.29 15.26
N GLU A 201 -10.48 -13.26 16.05
CA GLU A 201 -10.00 -13.59 17.39
C GLU A 201 -8.90 -14.66 17.41
N GLY A 202 -8.48 -15.17 16.25
CA GLY A 202 -7.38 -16.13 16.12
C GLY A 202 -7.78 -17.60 16.28
N ALA A 203 -9.08 -17.91 16.37
CA ALA A 203 -9.54 -19.30 16.34
C ALA A 203 -9.25 -19.93 14.97
N PRO A 204 -8.71 -21.16 14.91
CA PRO A 204 -8.51 -21.86 13.65
C PRO A 204 -9.79 -21.91 12.81
N LEU A 205 -9.67 -21.66 11.51
CA LEU A 205 -10.68 -22.03 10.52
C LEU A 205 -10.12 -23.18 9.68
N ALA A 206 -10.94 -24.18 9.36
CA ALA A 206 -10.54 -25.18 8.39
C ALA A 206 -10.58 -24.59 6.98
N ASP A 207 -9.68 -25.03 6.09
CA ASP A 207 -9.58 -24.49 4.73
C ASP A 207 -10.92 -24.61 3.96
N ALA A 208 -11.64 -25.72 4.16
CA ALA A 208 -12.96 -25.96 3.56
C ALA A 208 -14.04 -24.96 4.02
N GLU A 209 -13.88 -24.32 5.18
CA GLU A 209 -14.84 -23.35 5.73
C GLU A 209 -14.64 -21.94 5.14
N LEU A 210 -13.50 -21.67 4.50
CA LEU A 210 -13.18 -20.35 3.94
C LEU A 210 -14.24 -19.82 2.97
N ALA A 211 -14.80 -20.69 2.12
CA ALA A 211 -15.76 -20.30 1.10
C ALA A 211 -17.09 -19.79 1.68
N GLY A 212 -17.44 -20.24 2.90
CA GLY A 212 -18.65 -19.84 3.63
C GLY A 212 -18.39 -18.82 4.75
N ALA A 213 -17.13 -18.57 5.10
CA ALA A 213 -16.77 -17.61 6.12
C ALA A 213 -17.04 -16.16 5.64
N GLU A 214 -17.70 -15.37 6.48
CA GLU A 214 -17.88 -13.94 6.20
C GLU A 214 -16.55 -13.19 6.31
N LEU A 215 -15.75 -13.50 7.33
CA LEU A 215 -14.44 -12.91 7.59
C LEU A 215 -13.43 -14.01 7.88
N ALA A 216 -12.25 -13.92 7.27
CA ALA A 216 -11.13 -14.81 7.52
C ALA A 216 -9.82 -14.02 7.53
N VAL A 217 -8.92 -14.35 8.43
CA VAL A 217 -7.60 -13.73 8.57
C VAL A 217 -6.53 -14.72 8.15
N PHE A 218 -5.53 -14.23 7.43
CA PHE A 218 -4.34 -14.99 7.05
C PHE A 218 -3.10 -14.36 7.66
N SER A 219 -2.26 -15.16 8.31
CA SER A 219 -0.88 -14.73 8.63
C SER A 219 -0.06 -14.69 7.35
N GLN A 220 0.46 -13.49 7.05
CA GLN A 220 1.19 -13.20 5.82
C GLN A 220 2.54 -12.51 6.13
N PRO A 221 3.40 -13.11 6.97
CA PRO A 221 4.66 -12.49 7.34
C PRO A 221 5.61 -12.35 6.15
N GLY A 222 6.49 -11.35 6.24
CA GLY A 222 7.59 -11.11 5.31
C GLY A 222 7.75 -9.63 4.90
N HIS A 223 6.63 -8.92 4.69
CA HIS A 223 6.67 -7.44 4.63
C HIS A 223 7.10 -6.91 6.00
N THR A 224 6.36 -7.29 7.02
CA THR A 224 6.75 -7.26 8.43
C THR A 224 6.58 -8.66 9.03
N ALA A 225 7.16 -8.89 10.21
CA ALA A 225 7.11 -10.21 10.84
C ALA A 225 5.69 -10.61 11.29
N GLY A 226 4.83 -9.63 11.57
CA GLY A 226 3.43 -9.80 11.97
C GLY A 226 2.41 -9.34 10.94
N SER A 227 2.77 -9.22 9.66
CA SER A 227 1.82 -8.87 8.59
C SER A 227 0.66 -9.87 8.52
N ILE A 228 -0.56 -9.37 8.40
CA ILE A 228 -1.81 -10.14 8.27
C ILE A 228 -2.69 -9.59 7.14
N CYS A 229 -3.44 -10.46 6.50
CA CYS A 229 -4.44 -10.10 5.48
C CYS A 229 -5.85 -10.47 5.95
N LEU A 230 -6.85 -9.69 5.54
CA LEU A 230 -8.26 -9.94 5.81
C LEU A 230 -8.98 -10.30 4.53
N LEU A 231 -9.78 -11.37 4.56
CA LEU A 231 -10.69 -11.76 3.50
C LEU A 231 -12.13 -11.52 3.96
N TYR A 232 -12.89 -10.80 3.15
CA TYR A 232 -14.32 -10.58 3.36
C TYR A 232 -15.13 -11.28 2.25
N ARG A 233 -16.02 -12.19 2.67
CA ARG A 233 -16.98 -12.95 1.85
C ARG A 233 -16.36 -13.66 0.63
N GLY A 234 -15.09 -14.06 0.70
CA GLY A 234 -14.40 -14.66 -0.44
C GLY A 234 -14.35 -13.75 -1.69
N ARG A 235 -14.42 -12.43 -1.51
CA ARG A 235 -14.42 -11.44 -2.61
C ARG A 235 -13.39 -10.35 -2.44
N PHE A 236 -13.18 -9.85 -1.22
CA PHE A 236 -12.30 -8.72 -0.96
C PHE A 236 -11.13 -9.16 -0.10
N LEU A 237 -9.93 -9.14 -0.67
CA LEU A 237 -8.69 -9.44 0.04
C LEU A 237 -7.96 -8.12 0.36
N PHE A 238 -7.97 -7.74 1.63
CA PHE A 238 -7.24 -6.60 2.16
C PHE A 238 -5.83 -7.03 2.56
N THR A 239 -4.81 -6.41 1.97
CA THR A 239 -3.44 -6.91 2.04
C THR A 239 -2.47 -6.01 2.77
N GLY A 240 -2.88 -4.80 3.15
CA GLY A 240 -1.94 -3.78 3.62
C GLY A 240 -0.83 -3.60 2.59
N ASP A 241 0.42 -3.71 3.02
CA ASP A 241 1.59 -3.62 2.13
C ASP A 241 2.15 -5.00 1.72
N HIS A 242 1.41 -6.08 2.00
CA HIS A 242 1.86 -7.42 1.65
C HIS A 242 1.83 -7.69 0.13
N LEU A 243 0.78 -7.23 -0.55
CA LEU A 243 0.57 -7.40 -1.99
C LEU A 243 -0.16 -6.17 -2.54
N ALA A 244 0.12 -5.79 -3.78
CA ALA A 244 -0.58 -4.73 -4.50
C ALA A 244 -0.63 -5.02 -6.01
N TYR A 245 -1.59 -4.43 -6.72
CA TYR A 245 -1.63 -4.57 -8.19
C TYR A 245 -0.65 -3.63 -8.86
N SER A 246 0.08 -4.15 -9.85
CA SER A 246 0.98 -3.39 -10.70
C SER A 246 0.31 -3.06 -12.02
N ARG A 247 0.03 -1.77 -12.29
CA ARG A 247 -0.46 -1.36 -13.63
C ARG A 247 0.59 -1.61 -14.70
N ARG A 248 1.85 -1.42 -14.33
CA ARG A 248 2.98 -1.50 -15.24
C ARG A 248 3.25 -2.93 -15.68
N LEU A 249 3.16 -3.90 -14.76
CA LEU A 249 3.39 -5.31 -15.05
C LEU A 249 2.09 -6.06 -15.39
N GLY A 250 0.93 -5.47 -15.07
CA GLY A 250 -0.38 -6.05 -15.36
C GLY A 250 -0.71 -7.27 -14.50
N HIS A 251 -0.19 -7.34 -13.27
CA HIS A 251 -0.47 -8.43 -12.34
C HIS A 251 -0.18 -8.02 -10.88
N ILE A 252 -0.55 -8.88 -9.92
CA ILE A 252 -0.28 -8.66 -8.50
C ILE A 252 1.23 -8.80 -8.21
N THR A 253 1.77 -7.90 -7.39
CA THR A 253 3.17 -7.82 -6.98
C THR A 253 3.30 -7.54 -5.48
N ALA A 254 4.54 -7.46 -4.98
CA ALA A 254 4.87 -7.03 -3.63
C ALA A 254 5.96 -5.94 -3.67
N PHE A 255 6.06 -5.14 -2.60
CA PHE A 255 6.97 -4.01 -2.54
C PHE A 255 8.39 -4.43 -2.15
N ARG A 256 9.22 -4.79 -3.12
CA ARG A 256 10.56 -5.34 -2.85
C ARG A 256 11.46 -4.40 -2.05
N LEU A 257 11.42 -3.09 -2.32
CA LEU A 257 12.19 -2.10 -1.55
C LEU A 257 11.62 -1.89 -0.14
N GLN A 258 10.33 -2.19 0.07
CA GLN A 258 9.64 -2.00 1.34
C GLN A 258 9.46 -3.29 2.14
N CYS A 259 10.12 -4.39 1.75
CA CYS A 259 10.17 -5.61 2.55
C CYS A 259 11.14 -5.42 3.73
N TRP A 260 10.60 -5.37 4.96
CA TRP A 260 11.35 -5.09 6.18
C TRP A 260 11.77 -6.33 6.98
N ASP A 261 11.08 -7.47 6.79
CA ASP A 261 11.37 -8.70 7.53
C ASP A 261 12.22 -9.66 6.68
N ASP A 262 11.61 -10.33 5.70
CA ASP A 262 12.29 -11.35 4.90
C ASP A 262 11.51 -11.63 3.60
N TRP A 263 12.15 -11.42 2.46
CA TRP A 263 11.50 -11.55 1.15
C TRP A 263 11.08 -12.98 0.87
N GLU A 264 11.93 -13.95 1.19
CA GLU A 264 11.66 -15.36 1.00
C GLU A 264 10.49 -15.84 1.89
N ARG A 265 10.37 -15.29 3.10
CA ARG A 265 9.23 -15.50 4.00
C ARG A 265 7.97 -14.92 3.40
N GLN A 266 8.04 -13.71 2.81
CA GLN A 266 6.92 -13.12 2.08
C GLN A 266 6.50 -14.01 0.91
N THR A 267 7.44 -14.48 0.09
CA THR A 267 7.17 -15.41 -1.02
C THR A 267 6.53 -16.69 -0.53
N ARG A 268 7.02 -17.28 0.58
CA ARG A 268 6.39 -18.46 1.19
C ARG A 268 4.96 -18.18 1.66
N SER A 269 4.68 -16.97 2.16
CA SER A 269 3.34 -16.55 2.57
C SER A 269 2.37 -16.48 1.38
N VAL A 270 2.81 -15.89 0.26
CA VAL A 270 2.01 -15.87 -0.98
C VAL A 270 1.83 -17.28 -1.56
N ARG A 271 2.85 -18.15 -1.49
CA ARG A 271 2.71 -19.57 -1.89
C ARG A 271 1.63 -20.31 -1.10
N ARG A 272 1.43 -19.99 0.19
CA ARG A 272 0.34 -20.58 0.98
C ARG A 272 -1.03 -20.14 0.47
N LEU A 273 -1.18 -18.85 0.11
CA LEU A 273 -2.41 -18.36 -0.52
C LEU A 273 -2.67 -19.06 -1.87
N ALA A 274 -1.63 -19.20 -2.70
CA ALA A 274 -1.72 -19.91 -3.97
C ALA A 274 -2.18 -21.36 -3.78
N ALA A 275 -1.59 -22.09 -2.82
CA ALA A 275 -1.97 -23.46 -2.51
C ALA A 275 -3.44 -23.58 -2.04
N LEU A 276 -3.93 -22.64 -1.22
CA LEU A 276 -5.34 -22.61 -0.83
C LEU A 276 -6.27 -22.37 -2.02
N ALA A 277 -5.87 -21.53 -2.97
CA ALA A 277 -6.65 -21.26 -4.18
C ALA A 277 -6.62 -22.45 -5.15
N GLU A 278 -5.46 -23.10 -5.32
CA GLU A 278 -5.32 -24.34 -6.10
C GLU A 278 -6.20 -25.46 -5.55
N ALA A 279 -6.28 -25.58 -4.23
CA ALA A 279 -7.15 -26.53 -3.54
C ALA A 279 -8.65 -26.16 -3.60
N GLY A 280 -9.01 -25.01 -4.17
CA GLY A 280 -10.41 -24.58 -4.31
C GLY A 280 -10.98 -23.83 -3.11
N HIS A 281 -10.16 -23.54 -2.09
CA HIS A 281 -10.59 -22.95 -0.82
C HIS A 281 -10.54 -21.42 -0.82
N LEU A 282 -9.51 -20.83 -1.44
CA LEU A 282 -9.35 -19.38 -1.53
C LEU A 282 -9.84 -18.84 -2.87
N ARG A 283 -10.64 -17.78 -2.79
CA ARG A 283 -11.10 -17.01 -3.94
C ARG A 283 -11.23 -15.54 -3.57
N PHE A 284 -10.97 -14.65 -4.51
CA PHE A 284 -11.28 -13.22 -4.38
C PHE A 284 -11.36 -12.55 -5.74
N THR A 285 -12.09 -11.43 -5.81
CA THR A 285 -12.25 -10.61 -7.02
C THR A 285 -11.61 -9.24 -6.85
N TRP A 286 -11.45 -8.77 -5.61
CA TRP A 286 -10.87 -7.48 -5.27
C TRP A 286 -9.61 -7.67 -4.43
N LEU A 287 -8.51 -7.06 -4.88
CA LEU A 287 -7.28 -6.85 -4.12
C LEU A 287 -7.25 -5.41 -3.60
N LEU A 288 -7.19 -5.24 -2.28
CA LEU A 288 -7.29 -3.94 -1.61
C LEU A 288 -6.05 -3.67 -0.74
N PRO A 289 -5.00 -3.05 -1.31
CA PRO A 289 -3.76 -2.80 -0.59
C PRO A 289 -3.76 -1.46 0.15
N GLY A 290 -2.89 -1.32 1.15
CA GLY A 290 -2.61 -0.03 1.79
C GLY A 290 -1.94 0.95 0.81
N HIS A 291 -0.93 0.46 0.08
CA HIS A 291 -0.26 1.23 -0.97
C HIS A 291 -0.44 0.59 -2.36
N GLY A 292 -0.37 1.43 -3.40
CA GLY A 292 -0.56 0.99 -4.78
C GLY A 292 -2.01 1.08 -5.22
N GLU A 293 -2.35 0.38 -6.31
CA GLU A 293 -3.72 0.38 -6.83
C GLU A 293 -4.53 -0.77 -6.23
N TRP A 294 -5.70 -0.43 -5.68
CA TRP A 294 -6.80 -1.36 -5.51
C TRP A 294 -7.33 -1.86 -6.86
N HIS A 295 -7.44 -3.17 -7.02
CA HIS A 295 -7.72 -3.73 -8.34
C HIS A 295 -8.77 -4.81 -8.27
N ARG A 296 -9.72 -4.74 -9.20
CA ARG A 296 -10.65 -5.82 -9.45
C ARG A 296 -10.03 -6.74 -10.49
N LEU A 297 -9.74 -7.97 -10.11
CA LEU A 297 -9.22 -8.98 -11.01
C LEU A 297 -10.22 -9.24 -12.15
N GLU A 298 -9.67 -9.55 -13.32
CA GLU A 298 -10.46 -10.01 -14.45
C GLU A 298 -11.04 -11.41 -14.18
N GLY A 299 -12.20 -11.70 -14.79
CA GLY A 299 -12.90 -12.97 -14.60
C GLY A 299 -13.86 -12.98 -13.40
N ASP A 300 -14.22 -14.20 -12.97
CA ASP A 300 -15.21 -14.47 -11.92
C ASP A 300 -14.63 -14.39 -10.50
N GLY A 301 -13.30 -14.21 -10.37
CA GLY A 301 -12.58 -14.27 -9.10
C GLY A 301 -12.64 -15.66 -8.44
N GLY A 302 -12.94 -16.70 -9.22
CA GLY A 302 -12.99 -18.09 -8.74
C GLY A 302 -11.61 -18.59 -8.29
N ALA A 303 -11.60 -19.74 -7.61
CA ALA A 303 -10.38 -20.28 -7.02
C ALA A 303 -9.28 -20.57 -8.06
N ARG A 304 -9.64 -21.04 -9.26
CA ARG A 304 -8.69 -21.24 -10.37
C ARG A 304 -8.07 -19.92 -10.86
N ALA A 305 -8.88 -18.88 -11.06
CA ALA A 305 -8.38 -17.56 -11.49
C ALA A 305 -7.48 -16.96 -10.40
N THR A 306 -7.90 -17.07 -9.14
CA THR A 306 -7.14 -16.66 -7.96
C THR A 306 -5.79 -17.38 -7.89
N ALA A 307 -5.77 -18.70 -8.08
CA ALA A 307 -4.55 -19.51 -8.10
C ALA A 307 -3.60 -19.05 -9.21
N SER A 308 -4.10 -18.85 -10.43
CA SER A 308 -3.30 -18.38 -11.56
C SER A 308 -2.63 -17.03 -11.28
N GLU A 309 -3.37 -16.07 -10.74
CA GLU A 309 -2.82 -14.76 -10.38
C GLU A 309 -1.76 -14.87 -9.28
N LEU A 310 -2.04 -15.63 -8.21
CA LEU A 310 -1.08 -15.79 -7.11
C LEU A 310 0.18 -16.58 -7.53
N GLN A 311 0.05 -17.60 -8.38
CA GLN A 311 1.19 -18.32 -8.96
C GLN A 311 2.06 -17.40 -9.81
N ARG A 312 1.42 -16.54 -10.62
CA ARG A 312 2.13 -15.51 -11.41
C ARG A 312 2.90 -14.55 -10.50
N THR A 313 2.29 -14.13 -9.39
CA THR A 313 2.95 -13.32 -8.36
C THR A 313 4.13 -14.05 -7.73
N VAL A 314 3.97 -15.31 -7.32
CA VAL A 314 5.06 -16.12 -6.74
C VAL A 314 6.22 -16.22 -7.71
N ALA A 315 5.96 -16.59 -8.97
CA ALA A 315 7.00 -16.69 -9.99
C ALA A 315 7.71 -15.34 -10.20
N TRP A 316 6.99 -14.22 -10.16
CA TRP A 316 7.59 -12.90 -10.20
C TRP A 316 8.45 -12.61 -8.96
N MET A 317 7.98 -12.95 -7.76
CA MET A 317 8.71 -12.74 -6.51
C MET A 317 10.01 -13.55 -6.43
N GLU A 318 10.00 -14.79 -6.92
CA GLU A 318 11.17 -15.68 -6.96
C GLU A 318 12.29 -15.17 -7.86
N ARG A 319 11.98 -14.30 -8.82
CA ARG A 319 12.98 -13.64 -9.68
C ARG A 319 13.59 -12.39 -9.04
N GLN A 320 13.08 -11.94 -7.90
CA GLN A 320 13.62 -10.77 -7.20
C GLN A 320 14.77 -11.17 -6.28
N ALA A 321 15.60 -10.19 -5.93
CA ALA A 321 16.72 -10.42 -5.03
C ALA A 321 16.27 -10.92 -3.64
N PRO A 322 17.00 -11.84 -2.99
CA PRO A 322 16.68 -12.33 -1.66
C PRO A 322 16.91 -11.30 -0.55
N GLY A 323 16.42 -11.58 0.66
CA GLY A 323 16.61 -10.77 1.88
C GLY A 323 15.74 -9.53 1.95
N HIS A 324 16.00 -8.65 2.92
CA HIS A 324 15.18 -7.47 3.19
C HIS A 324 15.98 -6.16 3.07
N VAL A 325 15.28 -5.02 3.10
CA VAL A 325 15.90 -3.69 3.20
C VAL A 325 15.79 -3.20 4.65
N PRO A 326 16.88 -3.08 5.41
CA PRO A 326 16.77 -2.61 6.79
C PRO A 326 16.23 -1.18 6.84
N ARG A 327 15.23 -0.92 7.71
CA ARG A 327 14.62 0.42 7.88
C ARG A 327 15.66 1.52 8.16
N HIS A 328 16.70 1.22 8.93
CA HIS A 328 17.78 2.17 9.24
C HIS A 328 18.62 2.59 8.02
N ARG A 329 18.56 1.85 6.90
CA ARG A 329 19.14 2.24 5.60
C ARG A 329 18.11 2.90 4.70
N PHE A 330 16.88 2.39 4.70
CA PHE A 330 15.79 2.91 3.87
C PHE A 330 15.37 4.34 4.26
N VAL A 331 15.21 4.61 5.56
CA VAL A 331 14.73 5.92 6.04
C VAL A 331 15.69 7.07 5.66
N PRO A 332 17.01 6.98 5.92
CA PRO A 332 17.93 8.03 5.46
C PRO A 332 17.95 8.21 3.94
N TRP A 333 17.83 7.11 3.18
CA TRP A 333 17.77 7.13 1.71
C TRP A 333 16.51 7.87 1.20
N VAL A 334 15.32 7.60 1.77
CA VAL A 334 14.11 8.35 1.40
C VAL A 334 14.21 9.82 1.81
N GLN A 335 14.73 10.10 3.02
CA GLN A 335 14.87 11.46 3.52
C GLN A 335 15.83 12.30 2.67
N SER A 336 16.93 11.70 2.17
CA SER A 336 17.87 12.41 1.29
C SER A 336 17.25 12.82 -0.05
N ARG A 337 16.23 12.10 -0.51
CA ARG A 337 15.54 12.35 -1.79
C ARG A 337 14.37 13.33 -1.71
N THR A 338 13.74 13.44 -0.54
CA THR A 338 12.49 14.21 -0.37
C THR A 338 12.72 15.53 0.35
N SER A 339 13.29 15.48 1.55
CA SER A 339 13.63 16.66 2.35
C SER A 339 14.73 16.28 3.35
N PRO A 340 16.02 16.55 3.04
CA PRO A 340 17.14 16.18 3.92
C PRO A 340 17.18 17.11 5.14
N ARG A 341 16.27 16.89 6.09
CA ARG A 341 16.16 17.68 7.33
C ARG A 341 17.16 17.20 8.39
N SER A 342 17.45 15.91 8.43
CA SER A 342 18.41 15.32 9.36
C SER A 342 19.86 15.49 8.89
N LEU A 343 20.80 15.58 9.85
CA LEU A 343 22.24 15.64 9.54
C LEU A 343 22.68 14.44 8.71
N LEU A 344 22.17 13.24 9.02
CA LEU A 344 22.45 12.02 8.29
C LEU A 344 21.94 12.08 6.85
N ALA A 345 20.70 12.54 6.61
CA ALA A 345 20.17 12.66 5.26
C ALA A 345 20.93 13.71 4.42
N ARG A 346 21.38 14.81 5.04
CA ARG A 346 22.24 15.80 4.38
C ARG A 346 23.60 15.22 4.01
N ALA A 347 24.22 14.45 4.92
CA ALA A 347 25.49 13.79 4.67
C ALA A 347 25.38 12.73 3.57
N VAL A 348 24.33 11.91 3.58
CA VAL A 348 24.04 10.92 2.52
C VAL A 348 23.97 11.60 1.16
N ARG A 349 23.22 12.71 1.07
CA ARG A 349 23.10 13.50 -0.17
C ARG A 349 24.44 14.11 -0.60
N ALA A 350 25.23 14.62 0.35
CA ALA A 350 26.53 15.23 0.06
C ALA A 350 27.56 14.21 -0.45
N ILE A 351 27.60 13.01 0.15
CA ILE A 351 28.54 11.94 -0.22
C ILE A 351 28.14 11.28 -1.55
N GLY A 352 26.85 11.15 -1.83
CA GLY A 352 26.36 10.56 -3.08
C GLY A 352 26.73 11.37 -4.32
N GLY A 353 26.89 12.68 -4.20
CA GLY A 353 27.08 13.60 -5.33
C GLY A 353 25.76 14.10 -5.93
N GLU A 354 25.85 14.88 -7.01
CA GLU A 354 24.67 15.51 -7.61
C GLU A 354 23.87 14.59 -8.56
N GLY A 355 22.55 14.81 -8.56
CA GLY A 355 21.59 14.17 -9.46
C GLY A 355 20.90 12.92 -8.90
N PRO A 356 19.77 12.50 -9.49
CA PRO A 356 18.98 11.35 -9.03
C PRO A 356 19.79 10.04 -9.01
N GLY A 357 19.60 9.22 -7.97
CA GLY A 357 20.20 7.89 -7.81
C GLY A 357 21.60 7.88 -7.19
N SER A 358 22.14 9.04 -6.81
CA SER A 358 23.50 9.20 -6.27
C SER A 358 23.62 8.67 -4.83
N GLU A 359 22.50 8.58 -4.12
CA GLU A 359 22.35 8.11 -2.74
C GLU A 359 22.10 6.59 -2.61
N VAL A 360 22.01 5.87 -3.74
CA VAL A 360 21.62 4.44 -3.78
C VAL A 360 22.61 3.52 -3.05
N TRP A 361 23.84 4.01 -2.80
CA TRP A 361 24.88 3.26 -2.10
C TRP A 361 24.51 2.91 -0.65
N VAL A 362 23.60 3.68 -0.03
CA VAL A 362 23.06 3.42 1.32
C VAL A 362 22.24 2.13 1.36
N LEU A 363 21.63 1.74 0.23
CA LEU A 363 20.84 0.52 0.12
C LEU A 363 21.71 -0.72 -0.13
N PRO A 364 21.28 -1.91 0.31
CA PRO A 364 21.92 -3.17 -0.07
C PRO A 364 22.07 -3.28 -1.59
N ARG A 365 23.24 -3.74 -2.07
CA ARG A 365 23.52 -3.90 -3.52
C ARG A 365 22.42 -4.66 -4.26
N ALA A 366 21.92 -5.72 -3.62
CA ALA A 366 20.90 -6.60 -4.17
C ALA A 366 19.58 -5.89 -4.54
N VAL A 367 19.29 -4.73 -3.93
CA VAL A 367 18.03 -4.01 -4.16
C VAL A 367 18.17 -2.74 -4.97
N ARG A 368 19.39 -2.34 -5.35
CA ARG A 368 19.63 -1.07 -6.04
C ARG A 368 18.95 -1.02 -7.39
N ALA A 369 18.92 -2.13 -8.13
CA ALA A 369 18.23 -2.27 -9.41
C ALA A 369 16.70 -2.05 -9.31
N HIS A 370 16.12 -2.09 -8.11
CA HIS A 370 14.71 -1.76 -7.90
C HIS A 370 14.47 -0.26 -7.79
N VAL A 371 15.50 0.55 -7.57
CA VAL A 371 15.38 2.01 -7.53
C VAL A 371 15.17 2.54 -8.96
N PRO A 372 14.08 3.29 -9.25
CA PRO A 372 13.71 3.59 -10.63
C PRO A 372 14.75 4.41 -11.42
N ASP A 373 15.50 5.26 -10.74
CA ASP A 373 16.60 6.07 -11.26
C ASP A 373 17.98 5.50 -10.88
N HIS A 374 18.05 4.20 -10.56
CA HIS A 374 19.34 3.53 -10.36
C HIS A 374 20.23 3.69 -11.59
N ARG A 375 21.44 4.15 -11.33
CA ARG A 375 22.51 4.36 -12.30
C ARG A 375 23.67 3.45 -11.90
N PRO A 376 23.80 2.24 -12.49
CA PRO A 376 24.83 1.27 -12.13
C PRO A 376 26.25 1.85 -12.21
N GLU A 377 26.49 2.79 -13.12
CA GLU A 377 27.75 3.53 -13.26
C GLU A 377 28.10 4.38 -12.04
N LYS A 378 27.12 4.71 -11.19
CA LYS A 378 27.26 5.44 -9.93
C LYS A 378 27.33 4.51 -8.70
N ASP A 379 27.39 3.19 -8.87
CA ASP A 379 27.48 2.25 -7.75
C ASP A 379 28.81 2.29 -7.00
N ALA A 380 29.85 2.88 -7.62
CA ALA A 380 31.09 3.19 -6.96
C ALA A 380 30.86 4.37 -6.01
N PRO A 381 31.15 4.25 -4.69
CA PRO A 381 31.36 5.45 -3.90
C PRO A 381 32.44 6.25 -4.62
N ALA A 382 32.26 7.58 -4.73
CA ALA A 382 33.41 8.44 -4.89
C ALA A 382 34.30 8.16 -3.66
N LEU A 383 35.25 7.23 -3.82
CA LEU A 383 36.31 6.99 -2.88
C LEU A 383 37.20 8.22 -2.93
N LEU A 384 36.90 9.16 -2.04
CA LEU A 384 37.90 9.98 -1.35
C LEU A 384 37.62 9.88 0.14
#